data_AF-A0A0V0R918-F1
#
_entry.id   AF-A0A0V0R918-F1
#
_cell.length_a   1.000
_cell.length_b   1.000
_cell.length_c   1.000
_cell.angle_alpha   90.00
_cell.angle_beta   90.00
_cell.angle_gamma   90.00
#
_symmetry.space_group_name_H-M   'P 1'
#
loop_
_entity.id
_entity.type
_entity.pdbx_description
1 polymer ?
#
loop_
_entity_poly.entity_id
_entity_poly.type
_entity_poly.pdbx_seq_one_letter_code
_entity_poly.pdbx_strand_id
1 'polypeptide(L)'
;MWYRYFVKESWNIRVFRKANLKFNQDDFGMFSTKVLGRFRDFVFRMSRTEGAMRGCNFFFGFANISILMYLKESYYDEYVTKPKKEQEAKDLLEKDQHAKDTLFFNKFGAPTRPHRSLEDLITFMAGSWTYDQLADSLSYNALQDVNQDMQKGLDSWMGEEDKKMLKYYQKSAGKDVDLTTNKL
;
A
#
# COMPACT_ATOMS: atom_id res chain seq x y z
N MET A 1 67.37 11.12 -13.15
CA MET A 1 67.09 9.66 -13.06
C MET A 1 65.91 9.39 -12.12
N TRP A 2 64.67 9.73 -12.52
CA TRP A 2 63.49 9.50 -11.67
C TRP A 2 63.07 8.02 -11.64
N TYR A 3 63.25 7.31 -12.77
CA TYR A 3 62.96 5.89 -12.90
C TYR A 3 63.83 5.00 -11.97
N ARG A 4 64.99 5.49 -11.52
CA ARG A 4 65.85 4.80 -10.55
C ARG A 4 65.15 4.62 -9.19
N TYR A 5 64.27 5.55 -8.82
CA TYR A 5 63.49 5.51 -7.57
C TYR A 5 62.06 5.00 -7.78
N PHE A 6 61.71 4.63 -9.01
CA PHE A 6 60.39 4.11 -9.31
C PHE A 6 60.26 2.67 -8.79
N VAL A 7 59.32 2.47 -7.87
CA VAL A 7 59.06 1.16 -7.26
C VAL A 7 58.24 0.30 -8.21
N LYS A 8 58.87 -0.71 -8.81
CA LYS A 8 58.23 -1.63 -9.76
C LYS A 8 57.14 -2.52 -9.14
N GLU A 9 57.06 -2.62 -7.82
CA GLU A 9 55.97 -3.33 -7.12
C GLU A 9 54.60 -2.76 -7.52
N SER A 10 54.52 -1.46 -7.84
CA SER A 10 53.33 -0.78 -8.38
C SER A 10 52.81 -1.34 -9.71
N TRP A 11 53.59 -2.18 -10.42
CA TRP A 11 53.15 -2.84 -11.65
C TRP A 11 52.26 -4.06 -11.40
N ASN A 12 52.04 -4.46 -10.15
CA ASN A 12 51.08 -5.50 -9.79
C ASN A 12 49.67 -5.20 -10.37
N ILE A 13 49.29 -3.92 -10.44
CA ILE A 13 48.03 -3.44 -11.01
C ILE A 13 48.34 -2.66 -12.28
N ARG A 14 47.54 -2.86 -13.34
CA ARG A 14 47.63 -2.04 -14.55
C ARG A 14 46.40 -1.15 -14.65
N VAL A 15 46.49 0.03 -14.04
CA VAL A 15 45.39 1.01 -14.05
C VAL A 15 45.33 1.70 -15.41
N PHE A 16 44.16 1.64 -16.05
CA PHE A 16 43.83 2.44 -17.21
C PHE A 16 42.35 2.85 -17.12
N ARG A 17 42.05 4.15 -17.26
CA ARG A 17 40.69 4.71 -17.13
C ARG A 17 39.97 4.26 -15.84
N LYS A 18 40.69 4.28 -14.70
CA LYS A 18 40.20 3.85 -13.38
C LYS A 18 39.83 2.36 -13.26
N ALA A 19 40.21 1.52 -14.23
CA ALA A 19 40.03 0.06 -14.18
C ALA A 19 41.38 -0.66 -14.18
N ASN A 20 41.45 -1.82 -13.52
CA ASN A 20 42.62 -2.70 -13.58
C ASN A 20 42.49 -3.66 -14.76
N LEU A 21 43.39 -3.55 -15.75
CA LEU A 21 43.38 -4.43 -16.92
C LEU A 21 43.75 -5.89 -16.60
N LYS A 22 44.38 -6.13 -15.45
CA LYS A 22 44.76 -7.47 -14.98
C LYS A 22 43.64 -8.20 -14.22
N PHE A 23 42.43 -7.63 -14.17
CA PHE A 23 41.30 -8.29 -13.53
C PHE A 23 40.83 -9.47 -14.38
N ASN A 24 40.70 -10.65 -13.77
CA ASN A 24 40.22 -11.85 -14.43
C ASN A 24 38.68 -11.83 -14.53
N GLN A 25 38.17 -11.03 -15.47
CA GLN A 25 36.74 -10.92 -15.74
C GLN A 25 36.12 -12.20 -16.35
N ASP A 26 36.96 -13.09 -16.88
CA ASP A 26 36.48 -14.28 -17.57
C ASP A 26 36.03 -15.39 -16.62
N ASP A 27 36.50 -15.38 -15.38
CA ASP A 27 36.11 -16.32 -14.32
C ASP A 27 35.19 -15.67 -13.26
N PHE A 28 35.20 -14.34 -13.15
CA PHE A 28 34.48 -13.61 -12.09
C PHE A 28 33.50 -12.57 -12.65
N GLY A 29 32.33 -12.47 -12.03
CA GLY A 29 31.31 -11.46 -12.36
C GLY A 29 30.39 -11.87 -13.51
N MET A 30 29.82 -10.88 -14.19
CA MET A 30 28.83 -11.07 -15.26
C MET A 30 29.44 -11.55 -16.58
N PHE A 31 30.75 -11.38 -16.75
CA PHE A 31 31.52 -11.83 -17.92
C PHE A 31 31.95 -13.31 -17.83
N SER A 32 31.70 -13.97 -16.70
CA SER A 32 32.06 -15.38 -16.50
C SER A 32 31.22 -16.32 -17.35
N THR A 33 29.93 -16.02 -17.49
CA THR A 33 29.00 -16.83 -18.29
C THR A 33 29.34 -16.72 -19.78
N LYS A 34 29.83 -17.79 -20.39
CA LYS A 34 30.19 -17.80 -21.82
C LYS A 34 29.00 -18.06 -22.76
N VAL A 35 27.88 -18.55 -22.23
CA VAL A 35 26.64 -18.77 -22.99
C VAL A 35 25.75 -17.53 -22.88
N LEU A 36 26.16 -16.45 -23.56
CA LEU A 36 25.42 -15.20 -23.62
C LEU A 36 24.71 -15.05 -24.96
N GLY A 37 23.48 -14.54 -24.94
CA GLY A 37 22.78 -14.14 -26.15
C GLY A 37 23.46 -12.94 -26.82
N ARG A 38 23.31 -12.83 -28.16
CA ARG A 38 24.00 -11.83 -29.00
C ARG A 38 23.88 -10.38 -28.50
N PHE A 39 22.71 -10.00 -27.97
CA PHE A 39 22.51 -8.65 -27.44
C PHE A 39 23.36 -8.37 -26.19
N ARG A 40 23.40 -9.32 -25.24
CA ARG A 40 24.19 -9.15 -24.00
C ARG A 40 25.69 -9.12 -24.31
N ASP A 41 26.14 -9.99 -25.21
CA ASP A 41 27.52 -10.01 -25.68
C ASP A 41 27.91 -8.66 -26.34
N PHE A 42 27.05 -8.10 -27.17
CA PHE A 42 27.25 -6.78 -27.78
C PHE A 42 27.37 -5.66 -26.73
N VAL A 43 26.49 -5.64 -25.71
CA VAL A 43 26.54 -4.65 -24.61
C VAL A 43 27.83 -4.78 -23.80
N PHE A 44 28.26 -6.01 -23.51
CA PHE A 44 29.53 -6.29 -22.87
C PHE A 44 30.73 -5.87 -23.71
N ARG A 45 30.65 -6.03 -25.05
CA ARG A 45 31.69 -5.57 -25.97
C ARG A 45 31.85 -4.05 -25.97
N MET A 46 30.75 -3.30 -25.87
CA MET A 46 30.79 -1.84 -25.78
C MET A 46 31.30 -1.33 -24.43
N SER A 47 30.80 -1.89 -23.33
CA SER A 47 31.13 -1.44 -21.97
C SER A 47 32.50 -1.92 -21.48
N ARG A 48 32.97 -3.09 -21.96
CA ARG A 48 34.25 -3.75 -21.66
C ARG A 48 34.51 -4.08 -20.18
N THR A 49 33.64 -3.63 -19.28
CA THR A 49 33.72 -3.84 -17.83
C THR A 49 32.31 -3.83 -17.24
N GLU A 50 32.04 -4.70 -16.29
CA GLU A 50 30.71 -4.80 -15.68
C GLU A 50 30.38 -3.60 -14.79
N GLY A 51 31.39 -3.02 -14.12
CA GLY A 51 31.18 -1.88 -13.22
C GLY A 51 30.62 -0.66 -13.93
N ALA A 52 31.15 -0.33 -15.12
CA ALA A 52 30.63 0.78 -15.92
C ALA A 52 29.20 0.52 -16.40
N MET A 53 28.91 -0.71 -16.85
CA MET A 53 27.56 -1.08 -17.29
C MET A 53 26.55 -1.00 -16.14
N ARG A 54 26.88 -1.56 -14.97
CA ARG A 54 26.01 -1.53 -13.78
C ARG A 54 25.76 -0.09 -13.33
N GLY A 55 26.78 0.76 -13.32
CA GLY A 55 26.66 2.17 -12.97
C GLY A 55 25.72 2.93 -13.89
N CYS A 56 25.83 2.75 -15.22
CA CYS A 56 24.92 3.39 -16.17
C CYS A 56 23.49 2.85 -16.05
N ASN A 57 23.32 1.53 -15.94
CA ASN A 57 22.01 0.89 -15.84
C ASN A 57 21.25 1.29 -14.57
N PHE A 58 21.95 1.67 -13.50
CA PHE A 58 21.32 2.20 -12.30
C PHE A 58 20.50 3.47 -12.62
N PHE A 59 21.11 4.46 -13.28
CA PHE A 59 20.42 5.69 -13.66
C PHE A 59 19.33 5.46 -14.71
N PHE A 60 19.61 4.63 -15.72
CA PHE A 60 18.59 4.27 -16.70
C PHE A 60 17.41 3.52 -16.06
N GLY A 61 17.64 2.69 -15.05
CA GLY A 61 16.60 2.00 -14.31
C GLY A 61 15.64 2.99 -13.63
N PHE A 62 16.18 3.95 -12.87
CA PHE A 62 15.36 4.99 -12.24
C PHE A 62 14.58 5.83 -13.26
N ALA A 63 15.24 6.25 -14.34
CA ALA A 63 14.58 7.03 -15.39
C ALA A 63 13.42 6.24 -16.03
N ASN A 64 13.64 4.97 -16.37
CA ASN A 64 12.59 4.14 -16.96
C ASN A 64 11.43 3.88 -16.00
N ILE A 65 11.68 3.62 -14.72
CA ILE A 65 10.61 3.46 -13.72
C ILE A 65 9.78 4.74 -13.61
N SER A 66 10.44 5.90 -13.54
CA SER A 66 9.75 7.19 -13.46
C SER A 66 8.90 7.46 -14.70
N ILE A 67 9.43 7.18 -15.90
CA ILE A 67 8.68 7.32 -17.16
C ILE A 67 7.49 6.36 -17.19
N LEU A 68 7.66 5.10 -16.78
CA LEU A 68 6.57 4.13 -16.73
C LEU A 68 5.48 4.54 -15.74
N MET A 69 5.84 5.09 -14.58
CA MET A 69 4.86 5.62 -13.61
C MET A 69 4.09 6.80 -14.21
N TYR A 70 4.79 7.74 -14.86
CA TYR A 70 4.16 8.88 -15.53
C TYR A 70 3.20 8.43 -16.65
N LEU A 71 3.64 7.49 -17.50
CA LEU A 71 2.80 6.95 -18.58
C LEU A 71 1.59 6.18 -18.03
N LYS A 72 1.77 5.46 -16.92
CA LYS A 72 0.68 4.76 -16.25
C LYS A 72 -0.38 5.76 -15.76
N GLU A 73 0.03 6.76 -14.99
CA GLU A 73 -0.89 7.74 -14.41
C GLU A 73 -1.57 8.60 -15.49
N SER A 74 -0.81 9.04 -16.50
CA SER A 74 -1.31 9.98 -17.51
C SER A 74 -2.17 9.33 -18.58
N TYR A 75 -1.90 8.07 -18.94
CA TYR A 75 -2.57 7.42 -20.07
C TYR A 75 -3.27 6.13 -19.67
N TYR A 76 -2.60 5.23 -18.95
CA TYR A 76 -3.16 3.91 -18.66
C TYR A 76 -4.33 3.97 -17.67
N ASP A 77 -4.18 4.77 -16.62
CA ASP A 77 -5.13 4.81 -15.51
C ASP A 77 -6.49 5.37 -15.97
N GLU A 78 -6.52 6.33 -16.89
CA GLU A 78 -7.75 6.91 -17.43
C GLU A 78 -8.57 5.89 -18.23
N TYR A 79 -7.94 5.11 -19.12
CA TYR A 79 -8.65 4.17 -19.98
C TYR A 79 -8.97 2.83 -19.28
N VAL A 80 -8.09 2.35 -18.41
CA VAL A 80 -8.20 0.99 -17.86
C VAL A 80 -8.64 0.97 -16.40
N THR A 81 -8.09 1.85 -15.55
CA THR A 81 -8.36 1.78 -14.10
C THR A 81 -9.57 2.60 -13.68
N LYS A 82 -9.81 3.76 -14.29
CA LYS A 82 -10.95 4.62 -13.97
C LYS A 82 -12.30 3.91 -14.10
N PRO A 83 -12.64 3.20 -15.20
CA PRO A 83 -13.92 2.50 -15.28
C PRO A 83 -14.05 1.38 -14.23
N LYS A 84 -12.94 0.70 -13.91
CA LYS A 84 -12.94 -0.30 -12.83
C LYS A 84 -13.16 0.32 -11.46
N LYS A 85 -12.48 1.42 -11.15
CA LYS A 85 -12.66 2.18 -9.90
C LYS A 85 -14.07 2.72 -9.76
N GLU A 86 -14.70 3.18 -10.85
CA GLU A 86 -16.10 3.63 -10.85
C GLU A 86 -17.08 2.46 -10.60
N GLN A 87 -16.80 1.28 -11.15
CA GLN A 87 -17.58 0.07 -10.86
C GLN A 87 -17.38 -0.39 -9.41
N GLU A 88 -16.15 -0.42 -8.92
CA GLU A 88 -15.80 -0.77 -7.54
C GLU A 88 -16.44 0.20 -6.54
N ALA A 89 -16.50 1.50 -6.86
CA ALA A 89 -17.17 2.49 -6.03
C ALA A 89 -18.70 2.25 -5.95
N LYS A 90 -19.33 1.85 -7.06
CA LYS A 90 -20.75 1.47 -7.06
C LYS A 90 -21.01 0.18 -6.28
N ASP A 91 -20.20 -0.84 -6.52
CA ASP A 91 -20.27 -2.13 -5.82
C ASP A 91 -20.07 -1.94 -4.30
N LEU A 92 -19.16 -1.04 -3.89
CA LEU A 92 -18.98 -0.70 -2.48
C LEU A 92 -20.24 -0.07 -1.87
N LEU A 93 -20.88 0.87 -2.58
CA LEU A 93 -22.12 1.50 -2.12
C LEU A 93 -23.28 0.50 -2.02
N GLU A 94 -23.39 -0.42 -2.99
CA GLU A 94 -24.39 -1.50 -2.98
C GLU A 94 -24.14 -2.45 -1.80
N LYS A 95 -22.88 -2.81 -1.53
CA LYS A 95 -22.50 -3.64 -0.36
C LYS A 95 -22.77 -2.93 0.96
N ASP A 96 -22.50 -1.63 1.05
CA ASP A 96 -22.79 -0.84 2.24
C ASP A 96 -24.30 -0.73 2.50
N GLN A 97 -25.12 -0.58 1.45
CA GLN A 97 -26.59 -0.63 1.57
C GLN A 97 -27.08 -2.01 2.01
N HIS A 98 -26.58 -3.07 1.37
CA HIS A 98 -26.90 -4.44 1.76
C HIS A 98 -26.52 -4.72 3.23
N ALA A 99 -25.41 -4.17 3.70
CA ALA A 99 -24.99 -4.26 5.09
C ALA A 99 -25.95 -3.56 6.05
N LYS A 100 -26.53 -2.42 5.68
CA LYS A 100 -27.56 -1.73 6.47
C LYS A 100 -28.85 -2.55 6.60
N ASP A 101 -29.23 -3.26 5.55
CA ASP A 101 -30.47 -4.03 5.52
C ASP A 101 -30.38 -5.37 6.27
N THR A 102 -29.20 -6.00 6.28
CA THR A 102 -29.01 -7.36 6.81
C THR A 102 -28.44 -7.40 8.23
N LEU A 103 -27.48 -6.52 8.54
CA LEU A 103 -26.77 -6.56 9.81
C LEU A 103 -27.63 -6.10 10.98
N PHE A 104 -27.30 -6.64 12.16
CA PHE A 104 -27.90 -6.19 13.41
C PHE A 104 -27.20 -4.94 13.94
N PHE A 105 -27.93 -3.82 14.01
CA PHE A 105 -27.48 -2.59 14.64
C PHE A 105 -28.04 -2.45 16.06
N ASN A 106 -27.20 -1.99 16.99
CA ASN A 106 -27.63 -1.67 18.35
C ASN A 106 -28.39 -0.32 18.41
N LYS A 107 -28.84 0.08 19.61
CA LYS A 107 -29.56 1.35 19.85
C LYS A 107 -28.78 2.60 19.37
N PHE A 108 -27.47 2.50 19.21
CA PHE A 108 -26.56 3.58 18.81
C PHE A 108 -26.14 3.53 17.34
N GLY A 109 -26.65 2.55 16.56
CA GLY A 109 -26.32 2.39 15.15
C GLY A 109 -25.00 1.67 14.85
N ALA A 110 -24.45 0.92 15.81
CA ALA A 110 -23.22 0.13 15.61
C ALA A 110 -23.53 -1.36 15.34
N PRO A 111 -22.84 -2.00 14.37
CA PRO A 111 -23.05 -3.41 14.03
C PRO A 111 -22.35 -4.35 15.04
N THR A 112 -22.97 -4.53 16.21
CA THR A 112 -22.36 -5.24 17.36
C THR A 112 -22.35 -6.77 17.24
N ARG A 113 -23.10 -7.34 16.28
CA ARG A 113 -23.23 -8.81 16.12
C ARG A 113 -22.88 -9.29 14.71
N PRO A 114 -21.64 -9.06 14.22
CA PRO A 114 -21.25 -9.49 12.88
C PRO A 114 -21.14 -11.03 12.76
N HIS A 115 -20.94 -11.75 13.88
CA HIS A 115 -20.83 -13.22 13.90
C HIS A 115 -22.16 -13.94 14.11
N ARG A 116 -23.32 -13.28 13.95
CA ARG A 116 -24.64 -13.92 14.14
C ARG A 116 -24.86 -15.05 13.13
N SER A 117 -24.39 -14.89 11.89
CA SER A 117 -24.42 -15.91 10.84
C SER A 117 -23.18 -15.77 9.95
N LEU A 118 -22.94 -16.76 9.08
CA LEU A 118 -21.87 -16.67 8.08
C LEU A 118 -22.13 -15.53 7.07
N GLU A 119 -23.39 -15.33 6.70
CA GLU A 119 -23.82 -14.25 5.80
C GLU A 119 -23.61 -12.87 6.42
N ASP A 120 -23.93 -12.71 7.72
CA ASP A 120 -23.66 -11.47 8.45
C ASP A 120 -22.16 -11.18 8.52
N LEU A 121 -21.32 -12.21 8.69
CA LEU A 121 -19.87 -12.03 8.75
C LEU A 121 -19.32 -11.58 7.40
N ILE A 122 -19.75 -12.23 6.31
CA ILE A 122 -19.34 -11.86 4.96
C ILE A 122 -19.79 -10.43 4.64
N THR A 123 -21.03 -10.10 5.00
CA THR A 123 -21.59 -8.77 4.74
C THR A 123 -20.89 -7.69 5.56
N PHE A 124 -20.59 -7.97 6.83
CA PHE A 124 -19.79 -7.07 7.67
C PHE A 124 -18.41 -6.83 7.07
N MET A 125 -17.75 -7.87 6.56
CA MET A 125 -16.41 -7.75 5.97
C MET A 125 -16.40 -7.03 4.62
N ALA A 126 -17.50 -7.13 3.86
CA ALA A 126 -17.64 -6.54 2.54
C ALA A 126 -17.95 -5.04 2.58
N GLY A 127 -18.57 -4.55 3.66
CA GLY A 127 -18.85 -3.13 3.85
C GLY A 127 -17.60 -2.34 4.25
N SER A 128 -17.47 -1.12 3.74
CA SER A 128 -16.41 -0.21 4.19
C SER A 128 -16.82 0.52 5.46
N TRP A 129 -18.07 0.97 5.51
CA TRP A 129 -18.59 1.78 6.61
C TRP A 129 -18.80 0.99 7.91
N THR A 130 -19.04 -0.31 7.81
CA THR A 130 -19.28 -1.22 8.93
C THR A 130 -18.12 -1.27 9.93
N TYR A 131 -16.88 -1.27 9.43
CA TYR A 131 -15.67 -1.25 10.25
C TYR A 131 -15.54 0.04 11.05
N ASP A 132 -15.75 1.18 10.40
CA ASP A 132 -15.65 2.49 11.05
C ASP A 132 -16.69 2.64 12.16
N GLN A 133 -17.94 2.23 11.92
CA GLN A 133 -19.00 2.32 12.93
C GLN A 133 -18.72 1.44 14.16
N LEU A 134 -18.22 0.22 13.93
CA LEU A 134 -17.88 -0.66 15.04
C LEU A 134 -16.68 -0.12 15.82
N ALA A 135 -15.62 0.31 15.12
CA ALA A 135 -14.42 0.87 15.74
C ALA A 135 -14.72 2.15 16.53
N ASP A 136 -15.54 3.06 16.00
CA ASP A 136 -15.94 4.28 16.71
C ASP A 136 -16.75 3.94 17.96
N SER A 137 -17.65 2.96 17.89
CA SER A 137 -18.43 2.53 19.06
C SER A 137 -17.56 1.91 20.15
N LEU A 138 -16.53 1.16 19.78
CA LEU A 138 -15.59 0.53 20.71
C LEU A 138 -14.62 1.54 21.33
N SER A 139 -14.19 2.54 20.56
CA SER A 139 -13.27 3.57 21.03
C SER A 139 -13.94 4.63 21.91
N TYR A 140 -15.26 4.77 21.86
CA TYR A 140 -15.98 5.75 22.65
C TYR A 140 -16.28 5.24 24.07
N ASN A 141 -15.44 5.66 25.04
CA ASN A 141 -15.48 5.20 26.43
C ASN A 141 -16.86 5.31 27.09
N ALA A 142 -17.57 6.43 26.92
CA ALA A 142 -18.86 6.60 27.59
C ALA A 142 -19.92 5.61 27.08
N LEU A 143 -19.85 5.18 25.81
CA LEU A 143 -20.73 4.13 25.29
C LEU A 143 -20.34 2.76 25.85
N GLN A 144 -19.05 2.51 26.11
CA GLN A 144 -18.60 1.30 26.79
C GLN A 144 -19.03 1.27 28.26
N ASP A 145 -18.99 2.41 28.96
CA ASP A 145 -19.49 2.54 30.33
C ASP A 145 -20.99 2.26 30.39
N VAL A 146 -21.77 2.86 29.48
CA VAL A 146 -23.21 2.59 29.35
C VAL A 146 -23.47 1.11 29.04
N ASN A 147 -22.70 0.51 28.14
CA ASN A 147 -22.82 -0.92 27.81
C ASN A 147 -22.50 -1.80 29.03
N GLN A 148 -21.51 -1.44 29.83
CA GLN A 148 -21.18 -2.15 31.06
C GLN A 148 -22.30 -2.06 32.10
N ASP A 149 -22.97 -0.91 32.22
CA ASP A 149 -24.10 -0.74 33.14
C ASP A 149 -25.36 -1.46 32.64
N MET A 150 -25.60 -1.48 31.32
CA MET A 150 -26.64 -2.31 30.70
C MET A 150 -26.42 -3.80 31.01
N GLN A 151 -25.17 -4.27 30.97
CA GLN A 151 -24.84 -5.66 31.32
C GLN A 151 -25.05 -5.98 32.82
N LYS A 152 -24.90 -4.99 33.70
CA LYS A 152 -25.24 -5.11 35.13
C LYS A 152 -26.76 -5.08 35.39
N GLY A 153 -27.57 -4.88 34.35
CA GLY A 153 -29.04 -4.84 34.42
C GLY A 153 -29.65 -3.45 34.49
N LEU A 154 -28.84 -2.38 34.38
CA LEU A 154 -29.33 -1.00 34.30
C LEU A 154 -29.54 -0.62 32.83
N ASP A 155 -30.64 -1.07 32.24
CA ASP A 155 -31.06 -0.67 30.89
C ASP A 155 -32.41 0.07 30.93
N SER A 156 -32.52 1.13 30.13
CA SER A 156 -33.71 1.98 30.05
C SER A 156 -34.05 2.30 28.58
N TRP A 157 -35.16 3.00 28.41
CA TRP A 157 -35.49 3.65 27.15
C TRP A 157 -34.52 4.83 26.91
N MET A 158 -34.25 5.12 25.63
CA MET A 158 -33.31 6.16 25.22
C MET A 158 -34.04 7.25 24.44
N GLY A 159 -33.69 8.51 24.69
CA GLY A 159 -34.15 9.63 23.88
C GLY A 159 -33.53 9.65 22.49
N GLU A 160 -34.06 10.48 21.60
CA GLU A 160 -33.53 10.61 20.23
C GLU A 160 -32.10 11.20 20.21
N GLU A 161 -31.75 12.05 21.18
CA GLU A 161 -30.39 12.59 21.31
C GLU A 161 -29.39 11.54 21.84
N ASP A 162 -29.83 10.67 22.76
CA ASP A 162 -28.98 9.59 23.30
C ASP A 162 -28.61 8.57 22.21
N LYS A 163 -29.52 8.30 21.27
CA LYS A 163 -29.25 7.43 20.11
C LYS A 163 -28.19 8.02 19.18
N LYS A 164 -28.08 9.35 19.12
CA LYS A 164 -27.09 10.08 18.29
C LYS A 164 -25.73 10.24 18.96
N MET A 165 -25.55 9.72 20.17
CA MET A 165 -24.30 9.82 20.92
C MET A 165 -23.06 9.41 20.11
N LEU A 166 -23.15 8.32 19.33
CA LEU A 166 -22.06 7.88 18.46
C LEU A 166 -21.77 8.90 17.34
N LYS A 167 -22.81 9.48 16.74
CA LYS A 167 -22.67 10.51 15.70
C LYS A 167 -22.02 11.79 16.23
N TYR A 168 -22.34 12.19 17.46
CA TYR A 168 -21.68 13.32 18.12
C TYR A 168 -20.19 13.06 18.34
N TYR A 169 -19.83 11.84 18.77
CA TYR A 169 -18.43 11.43 18.90
C TYR A 169 -17.72 11.47 17.54
N GLN A 170 -18.30 10.89 16.49
CA GLN A 170 -17.75 10.92 15.13
C GLN A 170 -17.52 12.34 14.63
N LYS A 171 -18.46 13.25 14.86
CA LYS A 171 -18.32 14.67 14.52
C LYS A 171 -17.21 15.35 15.31
N SER A 172 -17.06 15.03 16.60
CA SER A 172 -15.96 15.55 17.42
C SER A 172 -14.58 15.07 16.93
N ALA A 173 -14.52 13.87 16.37
CA ALA A 173 -13.33 13.32 15.72
C ALA A 173 -13.08 13.88 14.30
N GLY A 174 -13.93 14.81 13.82
CA GLY A 174 -13.80 15.46 12.51
C GLY A 174 -14.39 14.69 11.34
N LYS A 175 -15.19 13.65 11.58
CA LYS A 175 -15.91 12.94 10.51
C LYS A 175 -17.13 13.74 10.05
N ASP A 176 -17.39 13.71 8.74
CA ASP A 176 -18.56 14.34 8.13
C ASP A 176 -19.79 13.45 8.33
N VAL A 177 -20.53 13.71 9.41
CA VAL A 177 -21.72 12.93 9.79
C VAL A 177 -22.93 13.85 9.91
N ASP A 178 -24.00 13.46 9.21
CA ASP A 178 -25.28 14.15 9.31
C ASP A 178 -26.00 13.81 10.63
N LEU A 179 -26.22 14.85 11.43
CA LEU A 179 -26.91 14.80 12.72
C LEU A 179 -28.44 14.92 12.59
N THR A 180 -28.94 15.31 11.42
CA THR A 180 -30.36 15.60 11.19
C THR A 180 -31.17 14.35 10.82
N THR A 181 -30.52 13.33 10.28
CA THR A 181 -31.16 12.08 9.88
C THR A 181 -31.11 11.02 10.99
N ASN A 182 -32.29 10.55 11.41
CA ASN A 182 -32.45 9.38 12.29
C ASN A 182 -32.56 8.05 11.52
N LYS A 183 -32.53 8.09 10.19
CA LYS A 183 -32.49 6.89 9.36
C LYS A 183 -31.06 6.34 9.36
N LEU A 184 -30.93 5.06 9.72
CA LEU A 184 -29.74 4.25 9.49
C LEU A 184 -29.50 4.12 7.97
#